data_AF-A0A139N8L4-F1
#
_entry.id   AF-A0A139N8L4-F1
#
_cell.length_a   1.000
_cell.length_b   1.000
_cell.length_c   1.000
_cell.angle_alpha   90.00
_cell.angle_beta   90.00
_cell.angle_gamma   90.00
#
_symmetry.space_group_name_H-M   'P 1'
#
loop_
_entity.id
_entity.type
_entity.pdbx_description
1 polymer ?
#
loop_
_entity_poly.entity_id
_entity_poly.type
_entity_poly.pdbx_seq_one_letter_code
_entity_poly.pdbx_strand_id
1 'polypeptide(L)'
;MRDYLRQHPFLHRDYAREKYYDEPYHKTKKEVEVRRELAKMEKHKAEQKEMRQRFTSAVKDGIIKAEINEQKQADHIRGTNEWHRRLETDLANGKQFEPSYLTVSMEEAAKLIKRYSGTGKFLYKEDPNYIPKKEIIKHDNKVGVYIDQSTGEMFETDSFRIHYRKTGAHIVPTYGGKP
;
A
#
# COMPACT_ATOMS: atom_id res chain seq x y z
N MET A 1 36.48 -45.89 5.58
CA MET A 1 35.21 -45.38 5.00
C MET A 1 33.99 -45.66 5.89
N ARG A 2 33.70 -46.92 6.27
CA ARG A 2 32.51 -47.27 7.08
C ARG A 2 32.52 -46.73 8.51
N ASP A 3 33.68 -46.65 9.15
CA ASP A 3 33.77 -46.14 10.54
C ASP A 3 33.63 -44.62 10.62
N TYR A 4 34.10 -43.92 9.59
CA TYR A 4 33.92 -42.47 9.43
C TYR A 4 32.43 -42.11 9.26
N LEU A 5 31.69 -42.84 8.43
CA LEU A 5 30.25 -42.64 8.27
C LEU A 5 29.48 -42.90 9.57
N ARG A 6 29.86 -43.93 10.34
CA ARG A 6 29.26 -44.24 11.65
C ARG A 6 29.40 -43.11 12.68
N GLN A 7 30.50 -42.36 12.65
CA GLN A 7 30.74 -41.22 13.53
C GLN A 7 30.05 -39.93 13.04
N HIS A 8 29.55 -39.93 11.81
CA HIS A 8 28.88 -38.78 11.18
C HIS A 8 27.48 -39.16 10.67
N PRO A 9 26.49 -39.37 11.58
CA PRO A 9 25.11 -39.72 11.21
C PRO A 9 24.47 -38.77 10.19
N PHE A 10 24.87 -37.50 10.16
CA PHE A 10 24.38 -36.51 9.18
C PHE A 10 24.84 -36.78 7.73
N LEU A 11 25.87 -37.59 7.52
CA LEU A 11 26.31 -38.07 6.20
C LEU A 11 25.50 -39.29 5.74
N HIS A 12 24.71 -39.91 6.62
CA HIS A 12 23.82 -40.99 6.22
C HIS A 12 22.66 -40.45 5.37
N ARG A 13 22.29 -41.23 4.37
CA ARG A 13 21.13 -40.97 3.53
C ARG A 13 19.88 -40.95 4.40
N ASP A 14 19.21 -39.81 4.45
CA ASP A 14 17.99 -39.62 5.22
C ASP A 14 16.78 -39.93 4.36
N TYR A 15 16.33 -41.20 4.43
CA TYR A 15 15.18 -41.68 3.67
C TYR A 15 13.89 -40.93 4.00
N ALA A 16 13.77 -40.28 5.18
CA ALA A 16 12.59 -39.47 5.51
C ALA A 16 12.54 -38.13 4.74
N ARG A 17 13.69 -37.67 4.22
CA ARG A 17 13.78 -36.51 3.32
C ARG A 17 13.59 -36.88 1.84
N GLU A 18 13.55 -38.17 1.50
CA GLU A 18 13.34 -38.64 0.12
C GLU A 18 11.85 -38.71 -0.20
N LYS A 19 11.36 -37.70 -0.90
CA LYS A 19 10.00 -37.67 -1.43
C LYS A 19 9.99 -38.25 -2.84
N TYR A 20 9.54 -39.49 -2.97
CA TYR A 20 9.29 -40.12 -4.27
C TYR A 20 7.93 -39.65 -4.80
N TYR A 21 7.95 -39.05 -5.98
CA TYR A 21 6.79 -38.46 -6.63
C TYR A 21 6.71 -39.01 -8.05
N ASP A 22 5.51 -39.28 -8.57
CA ASP A 22 5.27 -39.75 -9.96
C ASP A 22 5.70 -38.78 -11.09
N GLU A 23 6.48 -37.75 -10.77
CA GLU A 23 7.14 -36.77 -11.66
C GLU A 23 7.98 -35.84 -10.78
N PRO A 24 9.12 -36.32 -10.26
CA PRO A 24 9.78 -35.71 -9.10
C PRO A 24 10.29 -34.30 -9.39
N TYR A 25 10.72 -34.05 -10.62
CA TYR A 25 11.21 -32.74 -11.06
C TYR A 25 10.09 -31.69 -11.18
N HIS A 26 8.92 -32.07 -11.69
CA HIS A 26 7.81 -31.13 -11.86
C HIS A 26 7.19 -30.74 -10.51
N LYS A 27 7.01 -31.72 -9.60
CA LYS A 27 6.47 -31.47 -8.26
C LYS A 27 7.45 -30.67 -7.38
N THR A 28 8.75 -30.93 -7.45
CA THR A 28 9.75 -30.12 -6.73
C THR A 28 9.82 -28.68 -7.23
N LYS A 29 9.74 -28.43 -8.54
CA LYS A 29 9.65 -27.05 -9.08
C LYS A 29 8.46 -26.28 -8.50
N LYS A 30 7.27 -26.89 -8.53
CA LYS A 30 6.05 -26.31 -7.95
C LYS A 30 6.20 -26.05 -6.44
N GLU A 31 6.77 -26.99 -5.69
CA GLU A 31 6.99 -26.84 -4.25
C GLU A 31 7.96 -25.68 -3.93
N VAL A 32 9.04 -25.53 -4.70
CA VAL A 32 9.99 -24.41 -4.55
C VAL A 32 9.32 -23.07 -4.87
N GLU A 33 8.51 -23.01 -5.92
CA GLU A 33 7.74 -21.82 -6.28
C GLU A 33 6.76 -21.42 -5.18
N VAL A 34 5.96 -22.36 -4.67
CA VAL A 34 5.01 -22.12 -3.57
C VAL A 34 5.73 -21.63 -2.31
N ARG A 35 6.87 -22.22 -1.95
CA ARG A 35 7.67 -21.77 -0.79
C ARG A 35 8.20 -20.36 -0.97
N ARG A 36 8.67 -20.01 -2.19
CA ARG A 36 9.14 -18.64 -2.49
C ARG A 36 8.01 -17.64 -2.36
N GLU A 37 6.82 -17.94 -2.88
CA GLU A 37 5.65 -17.06 -2.77
C GLU A 37 5.18 -16.93 -1.32
N LEU A 38 5.17 -18.01 -0.55
CA LEU A 38 4.84 -17.97 0.88
C LEU A 38 5.84 -17.07 1.64
N ALA A 39 7.14 -17.24 1.42
CA ALA A 39 8.18 -16.43 2.06
C ALA A 39 8.04 -14.93 1.71
N LYS A 40 7.71 -14.60 0.44
CA LYS A 40 7.41 -13.21 0.03
C LYS A 40 6.19 -12.66 0.75
N MET A 41 5.12 -13.45 0.86
CA MET A 41 3.89 -13.04 1.57
C MET A 41 4.14 -12.84 3.07
N GLU A 42 4.90 -13.71 3.71
CA GLU A 42 5.26 -13.59 5.13
C GLU A 42 6.13 -12.35 5.38
N LYS A 43 7.13 -12.12 4.52
CA LYS A 43 7.95 -10.90 4.56
C LYS A 43 7.08 -9.65 4.44
N HIS A 44 6.22 -9.59 3.42
CA HIS A 44 5.31 -8.45 3.22
C HIS A 44 4.37 -8.27 4.43
N LYS A 45 3.85 -9.35 5.03
CA LYS A 45 3.01 -9.25 6.25
C LYS A 45 3.79 -8.66 7.42
N ALA A 46 5.04 -9.06 7.62
CA ALA A 46 5.90 -8.50 8.67
C ALA A 46 6.17 -7.01 8.45
N GLU A 47 6.54 -6.62 7.21
CA GLU A 47 6.76 -5.22 6.81
C GLU A 47 5.52 -4.36 7.06
N GLN A 48 4.33 -4.83 6.68
CA GLN A 48 3.08 -4.09 6.92
C GLN A 48 2.74 -3.98 8.40
N LYS A 49 2.99 -5.03 9.19
CA LYS A 49 2.79 -5.02 10.64
C LYS A 49 3.67 -3.96 11.29
N GLU A 50 4.94 -3.91 10.90
CA GLU A 50 5.88 -2.91 11.39
C GLU A 50 5.44 -1.48 11.01
N MET A 51 5.08 -1.24 9.75
CA MET A 51 4.61 0.09 9.33
C MET A 51 3.36 0.53 10.10
N ARG A 52 2.42 -0.38 10.40
CA ARG A 52 1.24 -0.06 11.22
C ARG A 52 1.59 0.33 12.65
N GLN A 53 2.58 -0.34 13.25
CA GLN A 53 3.07 0.03 14.57
C GLN A 53 3.66 1.44 14.55
N ARG A 54 4.53 1.74 13.57
CA ARG A 54 5.12 3.08 13.41
C ARG A 54 4.07 4.16 13.14
N PHE A 55 3.07 3.87 12.31
CA PHE A 55 1.93 4.75 12.07
C PHE A 55 1.19 5.08 13.37
N THR A 56 0.85 4.04 14.14
CA THR A 56 0.11 4.20 15.40
C THR A 56 0.88 5.04 16.41
N SER A 57 2.19 4.81 16.54
CA SER A 57 3.06 5.64 17.39
C SER A 57 3.08 7.09 16.90
N ALA A 58 3.26 7.33 15.60
CA ALA A 58 3.31 8.68 15.05
C ALA A 58 2.00 9.46 15.21
N VAL A 59 0.84 8.79 15.18
CA VAL A 59 -0.46 9.39 15.51
C VAL A 59 -0.53 9.72 17.00
N LYS A 60 -0.15 8.77 17.88
CA LYS A 60 -0.16 8.96 19.34
C LYS A 60 0.76 10.11 19.78
N ASP A 61 1.92 10.23 19.15
CA ASP A 61 2.92 11.26 19.45
C ASP A 61 2.59 12.60 18.79
N GLY A 62 1.48 12.71 18.04
CA GLY A 62 1.03 13.94 17.39
C GLY A 62 1.92 14.38 16.22
N ILE A 63 2.78 13.50 15.71
CA ILE A 63 3.64 13.77 14.54
C ILE A 63 2.78 13.87 13.27
N ILE A 64 1.71 13.07 13.21
CA ILE A 64 0.68 13.10 12.17
C ILE A 64 -0.72 13.05 12.79
N LYS A 65 -1.71 13.53 12.03
CA LYS A 65 -3.12 13.47 12.42
C LYS A 65 -3.91 12.63 11.42
N ALA A 66 -4.77 11.76 11.93
CA ALA A 66 -5.71 10.93 11.17
C ALA A 66 -7.12 11.54 11.14
N GLU A 67 -7.18 12.87 11.06
CA GLU A 67 -8.40 13.67 10.99
C GLU A 67 -8.38 14.48 9.70
N ILE A 68 -9.54 14.72 9.11
CA ILE A 68 -9.62 15.43 7.84
C ILE A 68 -9.04 16.85 7.95
N ASN A 69 -8.25 17.24 6.95
CA ASN A 69 -7.89 18.61 6.69
C ASN A 69 -8.78 19.11 5.57
N GLU A 70 -9.88 19.79 5.91
CA GLU A 70 -10.91 20.20 4.95
C GLU A 70 -10.35 21.08 3.83
N GLN A 71 -9.49 22.04 4.18
CA GLN A 71 -8.86 22.93 3.20
C GLN A 71 -8.03 22.14 2.16
N LYS A 72 -7.25 21.14 2.61
CA LYS A 72 -6.50 20.28 1.69
C LYS A 72 -7.36 19.24 1.00
N GLN A 73 -8.47 18.82 1.59
CA GLN A 73 -9.39 17.92 0.92
C GLN A 73 -10.16 18.64 -0.19
N ALA A 74 -10.48 19.93 -0.03
CA ALA A 74 -11.19 20.74 -1.00
C ALA A 74 -10.46 20.84 -2.35
N ASP A 75 -9.11 20.78 -2.34
CA ASP A 75 -8.26 20.66 -3.54
C ASP A 75 -8.62 19.45 -4.43
N HIS A 76 -9.41 18.49 -3.93
CA HIS A 76 -9.81 17.26 -4.62
C HIS A 76 -11.33 17.14 -4.86
N ILE A 77 -12.11 18.16 -4.54
CA ILE A 77 -13.57 18.17 -4.73
C ILE A 77 -13.92 19.23 -5.76
N ARG A 78 -14.47 18.81 -6.90
CA ARG A 78 -14.85 19.73 -7.98
C ARG A 78 -15.87 20.77 -7.49
N GLY A 79 -15.70 22.01 -7.92
CA GLY A 79 -16.60 23.12 -7.60
C GLY A 79 -16.24 23.90 -6.33
N THR A 80 -15.22 23.49 -5.58
CA THR A 80 -14.66 24.30 -4.48
C THR A 80 -13.74 25.40 -5.03
N ASN A 81 -13.56 26.48 -4.27
CA ASN A 81 -12.63 27.55 -4.65
C ASN A 81 -11.18 27.03 -4.73
N GLU A 82 -10.82 26.12 -3.82
CA GLU A 82 -9.53 25.44 -3.76
C GLU A 82 -9.27 24.61 -5.02
N TRP A 83 -10.28 23.88 -5.50
CA TRP A 83 -10.20 23.14 -6.76
C TRP A 83 -9.95 24.06 -7.95
N HIS A 84 -10.69 25.16 -8.08
CA HIS A 84 -10.49 26.12 -9.16
C HIS A 84 -9.10 26.75 -9.13
N ARG A 85 -8.65 27.17 -7.94
CA ARG A 85 -7.29 27.71 -7.75
C ARG A 85 -6.21 26.69 -8.09
N ARG A 86 -6.43 25.42 -7.74
CA ARG A 86 -5.51 24.33 -8.10
C ARG A 86 -5.42 24.16 -9.61
N LEU A 87 -6.55 24.19 -10.33
CA LEU A 87 -6.55 24.11 -11.80
C LEU A 87 -5.76 25.26 -12.43
N GLU A 88 -5.96 26.49 -11.98
CA GLU A 88 -5.19 27.65 -12.46
C GLU A 88 -3.69 27.49 -12.20
N THR A 89 -3.34 27.04 -10.99
CA THR A 89 -1.93 26.81 -10.60
C THR A 89 -1.30 25.67 -11.43
N ASP A 90 -2.04 24.58 -11.64
CA ASP A 90 -1.58 23.43 -12.41
C ASP A 90 -1.38 23.81 -13.90
N LEU A 91 -2.30 24.59 -14.47
CA LEU A 91 -2.18 25.13 -15.83
C LEU A 91 -0.97 26.08 -15.96
N ALA A 92 -0.78 26.99 -15.00
CA ALA A 92 0.37 27.90 -14.97
C ALA A 92 1.70 27.15 -14.86
N ASN A 93 1.71 25.98 -14.20
CA ASN A 93 2.86 25.08 -14.11
C ASN A 93 3.01 24.16 -15.33
N GLY A 94 2.22 24.34 -16.38
CA GLY A 94 2.32 23.59 -17.63
C GLY A 94 1.70 22.19 -17.59
N LYS A 95 0.87 21.86 -16.59
CA LYS A 95 0.11 20.61 -16.62
C LYS A 95 -0.98 20.67 -17.69
N GLN A 96 -1.04 19.63 -18.51
CA GLN A 96 -1.99 19.54 -19.62
C GLN A 96 -3.35 18.98 -19.20
N PHE A 97 -3.35 18.12 -18.18
CA PHE A 97 -4.55 17.44 -17.70
C PHE A 97 -4.93 17.91 -16.30
N GLU A 98 -6.22 17.88 -16.02
CA GLU A 98 -6.72 18.13 -14.68
C GLU A 98 -6.26 17.05 -13.68
N PRO A 99 -6.22 17.38 -12.38
CA PRO A 99 -5.88 16.41 -11.36
C PRO A 99 -7.01 15.41 -11.10
N SER A 100 -6.68 14.27 -10.50
CA SER A 100 -7.69 13.33 -9.99
C SER A 100 -8.56 13.95 -8.90
N TYR A 101 -9.86 13.61 -8.89
CA TYR A 101 -10.88 14.21 -8.03
C TYR A 101 -11.85 13.19 -7.44
N LEU A 102 -12.39 13.52 -6.27
CA LEU A 102 -13.41 12.73 -5.60
C LEU A 102 -14.79 12.99 -6.19
N THR A 103 -15.60 11.94 -6.22
CA THR A 103 -17.04 12.02 -6.48
C THR A 103 -17.85 11.95 -5.19
N VAL A 104 -17.22 11.61 -4.07
CA VAL A 104 -17.83 11.62 -2.73
C VAL A 104 -17.73 13.00 -2.07
N SER A 105 -18.59 13.26 -1.09
CA SER A 105 -18.62 14.53 -0.34
C SER A 105 -17.45 14.67 0.63
N MET A 106 -17.23 15.89 1.15
CA MET A 106 -16.28 16.17 2.23
C MET A 106 -16.56 15.30 3.47
N GLU A 107 -17.83 15.17 3.85
CA GLU A 107 -18.25 14.37 5.00
C GLU A 107 -17.94 12.88 4.78
N GLU A 108 -18.19 12.36 3.58
CA GLU A 108 -17.88 10.97 3.26
C GLU A 108 -16.36 10.75 3.21
N ALA A 109 -15.59 11.69 2.69
CA ALA A 109 -14.13 11.63 2.76
C ALA A 109 -13.63 11.57 4.22
N ALA A 110 -14.22 12.34 5.14
CA ALA A 110 -13.88 12.29 6.56
C ALA A 110 -14.22 10.93 7.18
N LYS A 111 -15.38 10.34 6.84
CA LYS A 111 -15.78 8.99 7.27
C LYS A 111 -14.81 7.93 6.74
N LEU A 112 -14.38 8.04 5.49
CA LEU A 112 -13.41 7.13 4.88
C LEU A 112 -12.05 7.20 5.59
N ILE A 113 -11.54 8.39 5.90
CA ILE A 113 -10.31 8.56 6.70
C ILE A 113 -10.49 7.86 8.04
N LYS A 114 -11.53 8.19 8.79
CA LYS A 114 -11.80 7.62 10.11
C LYS A 114 -11.90 6.09 10.08
N ARG A 115 -12.54 5.53 9.04
CA ARG A 115 -12.74 4.09 8.88
C ARG A 115 -11.44 3.36 8.55
N TYR A 116 -10.61 3.93 7.68
CA TYR A 116 -9.51 3.20 7.04
C TYR A 116 -8.12 3.59 7.52
N SER A 117 -7.96 4.63 8.33
CA SER A 117 -6.63 5.02 8.83
C SER A 117 -5.90 3.88 9.54
N GLY A 118 -4.69 3.56 9.07
CA GLY A 118 -3.88 2.47 9.62
C GLY A 118 -4.28 1.07 9.13
N THR A 119 -5.27 0.96 8.25
CA THR A 119 -5.82 -0.33 7.79
C THR A 119 -5.28 -0.76 6.43
N GLY A 120 -4.72 0.17 5.67
CA GLY A 120 -4.31 0.02 4.27
C GLY A 120 -2.95 -0.61 4.04
N LYS A 121 -2.50 -0.48 2.79
CA LYS A 121 -1.14 -0.85 2.39
C LYS A 121 -0.22 0.36 2.51
N PHE A 122 0.75 0.26 3.40
CA PHE A 122 1.80 1.25 3.57
C PHE A 122 2.97 0.99 2.61
N LEU A 123 3.64 2.07 2.20
CA LEU A 123 4.97 1.94 1.60
C LEU A 123 5.95 1.52 2.69
N TYR A 124 6.61 0.38 2.50
CA TYR A 124 7.67 -0.06 3.39
C TYR A 124 8.96 0.72 3.11
N LYS A 125 9.65 1.11 4.19
CA LYS A 125 11.04 1.57 4.15
C LYS A 125 11.81 0.98 5.33
N GLU A 126 13.00 0.47 5.05
CA GLU A 126 13.89 -0.13 6.06
C GLU A 126 14.46 0.89 7.05
N ASP A 127 14.48 2.18 6.70
CA ASP A 127 14.94 3.27 7.58
C ASP A 127 14.14 3.26 8.90
N PRO A 128 14.78 3.05 10.07
CA PRO A 128 14.10 2.99 11.37
C PRO A 128 13.37 4.28 11.74
N ASN A 129 13.81 5.43 11.21
CA ASN A 129 13.19 6.73 11.47
C ASN A 129 12.06 7.06 10.48
N TYR A 130 11.80 6.17 9.52
CA TYR A 130 10.73 6.39 8.55
C TYR A 130 9.36 6.38 9.23
N ILE A 131 8.63 7.49 9.03
CA ILE A 131 7.24 7.64 9.44
C ILE A 131 6.34 7.39 8.22
N PRO A 132 5.47 6.38 8.27
CA PRO A 132 4.51 6.11 7.21
C PRO A 132 3.45 7.21 7.17
N LYS A 133 3.49 8.01 6.10
CA LYS A 133 2.59 9.16 5.89
C LYS A 133 1.60 8.95 4.74
N LYS A 134 1.60 7.77 4.13
CA LYS A 134 0.77 7.41 2.99
C LYS A 134 0.34 5.96 3.10
N GLU A 135 -0.92 5.68 2.85
CA GLU A 135 -1.42 4.32 2.65
C GLU A 135 -2.42 4.26 1.51
N ILE A 136 -2.49 3.11 0.84
CA ILE A 136 -3.48 2.84 -0.19
C ILE A 136 -4.59 1.99 0.40
N ILE A 137 -5.82 2.43 0.15
CA ILE A 137 -7.06 1.79 0.53
C ILE A 137 -7.80 1.35 -0.73
N LYS A 138 -8.38 0.15 -0.65
CA LYS A 138 -9.41 -0.31 -1.58
C LYS A 138 -10.75 -0.28 -0.85
N HIS A 139 -11.68 0.51 -1.36
CA HIS A 139 -13.04 0.61 -0.86
C HIS A 139 -13.97 -0.29 -1.69
N ASP A 140 -15.18 -0.52 -1.17
CA ASP A 140 -16.18 -1.37 -1.82
C ASP A 140 -16.93 -0.62 -2.93
N ASN A 141 -17.01 0.71 -2.83
CA ASN A 141 -17.72 1.58 -3.77
C ASN A 141 -16.76 2.53 -4.48
N LYS A 142 -17.20 3.09 -5.62
CA LYS A 142 -16.48 4.15 -6.32
C LYS A 142 -16.36 5.39 -5.43
N VAL A 143 -15.16 5.96 -5.36
CA VAL A 143 -14.83 7.12 -4.52
C VAL A 143 -14.46 8.37 -5.33
N GLY A 144 -14.09 8.18 -6.60
CA GLY A 144 -13.67 9.27 -7.46
C GLY A 144 -13.17 8.82 -8.82
N VAL A 145 -12.57 9.77 -9.53
CA VAL A 145 -11.97 9.56 -10.85
C VAL A 145 -10.47 9.74 -10.74
N TYR A 146 -9.74 8.71 -11.13
CA TYR A 146 -8.31 8.77 -11.36
C TYR A 146 -8.05 9.27 -12.77
N ILE A 147 -7.05 10.14 -12.93
CA ILE A 147 -6.66 10.71 -14.21
C ILE A 147 -5.17 10.50 -14.38
N ASP A 148 -4.79 9.71 -15.38
CA ASP A 148 -3.40 9.51 -15.74
C ASP A 148 -2.83 10.83 -16.27
N GLN A 149 -1.80 11.34 -15.61
CA GLN A 149 -1.22 12.65 -15.96
C GLN A 149 -0.33 12.60 -17.21
N SER A 150 -0.06 11.40 -17.76
CA SER A 150 0.71 11.21 -18.99
C SER A 150 -0.17 11.05 -20.22
N THR A 151 -1.31 10.35 -20.10
CA THR A 151 -2.23 10.09 -21.22
C THR A 151 -3.51 10.93 -21.17
N GLY A 152 -3.88 11.45 -20.00
CA GLY A 152 -5.17 12.11 -19.77
C GLY A 152 -6.34 11.13 -19.61
N GLU A 153 -6.09 9.82 -19.65
CA GLU A 153 -7.15 8.82 -19.51
C GLU A 153 -7.79 8.87 -18.12
N MET A 154 -9.11 8.77 -18.10
CA MET A 154 -9.94 8.89 -16.90
C MET A 154 -10.58 7.56 -16.54
N PHE A 155 -10.48 7.18 -15.27
CA PHE A 155 -11.00 5.92 -14.75
C PHE A 155 -11.74 6.13 -13.43
N GLU A 156 -12.99 5.67 -13.34
CA GLU A 156 -13.66 5.58 -12.05
C GLU A 156 -12.98 4.56 -11.15
N THR A 157 -12.60 4.97 -9.95
CA THR A 157 -11.84 4.14 -9.01
C THR A 157 -12.57 3.95 -7.68
N ASP A 158 -12.41 2.76 -7.12
CA ASP A 158 -12.81 2.38 -5.75
C ASP A 158 -11.64 2.54 -4.76
N SER A 159 -10.47 2.96 -5.26
CA SER A 159 -9.22 2.98 -4.51
C SER A 159 -8.76 4.41 -4.29
N PHE A 160 -8.22 4.68 -3.12
CA PHE A 160 -7.70 5.99 -2.75
C PHE A 160 -6.46 5.89 -1.88
N ARG A 161 -5.63 6.93 -1.92
CA ARG A 161 -4.49 7.10 -1.02
C ARG A 161 -4.86 8.06 0.09
N ILE A 162 -4.61 7.71 1.34
CA ILE A 162 -4.68 8.65 2.46
C ILE A 162 -3.30 9.28 2.66
N HIS A 163 -3.25 10.60 2.70
CA HIS A 163 -2.04 11.37 2.97
C HIS A 163 -2.11 11.98 4.36
N TYR A 164 -1.14 11.66 5.22
CA TYR A 164 -1.06 12.15 6.59
C TYR A 164 -0.04 13.29 6.73
N ARG A 165 -0.41 14.32 7.50
CA ARG A 165 0.44 15.44 7.90
C ARG A 165 0.13 15.84 9.34
N LYS A 166 0.96 16.72 9.91
CA LYS A 166 0.71 17.33 11.24
C LYS A 166 -0.59 18.14 11.29
N THR A 167 -0.98 18.72 10.15
CA THR A 167 -2.19 19.55 10.00
C THR A 167 -3.47 18.75 9.74
N GLY A 168 -3.39 17.43 9.60
CA GLY A 168 -4.52 16.57 9.22
C GLY A 168 -4.21 15.68 8.02
N ALA A 169 -5.25 15.03 7.51
CA ALA A 169 -5.21 14.06 6.44
C ALA A 169 -6.16 14.44 5.29
N HIS A 170 -5.86 13.98 4.10
CA HIS A 170 -6.77 14.05 2.94
C HIS A 170 -6.63 12.78 2.11
N ILE A 171 -7.68 12.48 1.34
CA ILE A 171 -7.71 11.35 0.43
C ILE A 171 -7.65 11.81 -1.02
N VAL A 172 -6.97 11.01 -1.84
CA VAL A 172 -6.82 11.25 -3.28
C VAL A 172 -7.17 9.96 -4.01
N PRO A 173 -8.06 9.99 -5.04
CA PRO A 173 -8.32 8.83 -5.88
C PRO A 173 -7.01 8.28 -6.47
N THR A 174 -6.91 6.96 -6.55
CA THR A 174 -5.75 6.30 -7.15
C THR A 174 -6.19 5.03 -7.86
N TYR A 175 -5.43 4.61 -8.87
CA TYR A 175 -5.68 3.36 -9.56
C TYR A 175 -4.73 2.29 -9.03
N GLY A 176 -5.17 1.53 -8.02
CA GLY A 176 -4.63 0.21 -7.60
C GLY A 176 -3.11 -0.02 -7.50
N GLY A 177 -2.28 1.02 -7.55
CA GLY A 177 -0.84 0.95 -7.80
C GLY A 177 -0.03 0.66 -6.54
N LYS A 178 1.27 0.36 -6.71
CA LYS A 178 2.22 0.22 -5.59
C LYS A 178 2.16 1.48 -4.69
N PRO A 179 2.21 1.31 -3.35
CA PRO A 179 2.05 2.39 -2.37
C PRO A 179 3.00 3.58 -2.54
#